data_AF-A0A914Y346-F1
#
_entry.id   AF-A0A914Y346-F1
#
_cell.length_a   1.000
_cell.length_b   1.000
_cell.length_c   1.000
_cell.angle_alpha   90.00
_cell.angle_beta   90.00
_cell.angle_gamma   90.00
#
_symmetry.space_group_name_H-M   'P 1'
#
loop_
_entity.id
_entity.type
_entity.pdbx_description
1 polymer ?
#
loop_
_entity_poly.entity_id
_entity_poly.type
_entity_poly.pdbx_seq_one_letter_code
_entity_poly.pdbx_strand_id
1 'polypeptide(L)'
;MVCDLLGQVLFDEGDVLLINAPYYHRFPNDFSDRGLIEISEVSSIKDNEIVICVDRFEAALQNAKKQGKTVRAILIVNPRNPDAGYFTLEELKPLIDWAVKKLGFIFSFL
;
A
#
# COMPACT_ATOMS: atom_id res chain seq x y z
N MET A 1 8.30 10.58 12.78
CA MET A 1 7.06 9.82 13.02
C MET A 1 7.34 8.36 12.64
N VAL A 2 6.65 7.34 13.16
CA VAL A 2 7.03 5.92 12.94
C VAL A 2 7.14 5.56 11.45
N CYS A 3 6.34 6.18 10.58
CA CYS A 3 6.40 6.03 9.12
C CYS A 3 7.77 6.39 8.52
N ASP A 4 8.39 7.48 8.99
CA ASP A 4 9.70 7.94 8.50
C ASP A 4 10.79 6.89 8.76
N LEU A 5 10.79 6.28 9.96
CA LEU A 5 11.78 5.28 10.34
C LEU A 5 11.61 3.98 9.56
N LEU A 6 10.36 3.53 9.38
CA LEU A 6 10.07 2.36 8.54
C LEU A 6 10.51 2.60 7.10
N GLY A 7 10.26 3.80 6.59
CA GLY A 7 10.73 4.21 5.27
C GLY A 7 12.25 4.10 5.13
N GLN A 8 13.00 4.71 6.06
CA GLN A 8 14.46 4.73 6.01
C GLN A 8 15.14 3.36 6.16
N VAL A 9 14.49 2.40 6.83
CA VAL A 9 15.09 1.07 7.08
C VAL A 9 14.75 0.06 5.97
N LEU A 10 13.60 0.22 5.31
CA LEU A 10 13.01 -0.83 4.47
C LEU A 10 12.95 -0.45 2.99
N PHE A 11 13.25 0.79 2.63
CA PHE A 11 13.19 1.32 1.27
C PHE A 11 14.50 1.97 0.88
N ASP A 12 14.91 1.73 -0.37
CA ASP A 12 15.91 2.51 -1.07
C ASP A 12 15.24 3.71 -1.78
N GLU A 13 16.02 4.71 -2.18
CA GLU A 13 15.52 5.84 -2.97
C GLU A 13 14.86 5.34 -4.28
N GLY A 14 13.62 5.78 -4.52
CA GLY A 14 12.83 5.40 -5.69
C GLY A 14 12.08 4.06 -5.57
N ASP A 15 12.20 3.36 -4.45
CA ASP A 15 11.34 2.22 -4.16
C ASP A 15 9.87 2.65 -4.02
N VAL A 16 8.97 1.73 -4.37
CA VAL A 16 7.54 1.98 -4.42
C VAL A 16 6.84 1.28 -3.24
N LEU A 17 5.97 2.02 -2.57
CA LEU A 17 4.98 1.51 -1.62
C LEU A 17 3.59 1.55 -2.26
N LEU A 18 2.91 0.39 -2.35
CA LEU A 18 1.51 0.35 -2.79
C LEU A 18 0.59 0.63 -1.59
N ILE A 19 -0.40 1.50 -1.75
CA ILE A 19 -1.37 1.81 -0.68
C ILE A 19 -2.80 1.66 -1.18
N ASN A 20 -3.69 1.08 -0.36
CA ASN A 20 -5.10 0.95 -0.70
C ASN A 20 -5.81 2.32 -0.56
N ALA A 21 -6.42 2.83 -1.63
CA ALA A 21 -7.21 4.07 -1.61
C ALA A 21 -8.72 3.77 -1.51
N PRO A 22 -9.52 4.56 -0.78
CA PRO A 22 -9.13 5.81 -0.11
C PRO A 22 -8.36 5.58 1.20
N TYR A 23 -7.47 6.53 1.53
CA TYR A 23 -6.62 6.53 2.72
C TYR A 23 -6.44 7.97 3.26
N TYR A 24 -5.78 8.12 4.42
CA TYR A 24 -5.47 9.43 5.00
C TYR A 24 -4.55 10.28 4.11
N HIS A 25 -5.03 11.45 3.67
CA HIS A 25 -4.40 12.29 2.65
C HIS A 25 -2.93 12.68 2.89
N ARG A 26 -2.41 12.60 4.12
CA ARG A 26 -1.00 12.93 4.40
C ARG A 26 -0.04 11.75 4.28
N PHE A 27 -0.51 10.52 4.04
CA PHE A 27 0.42 9.39 3.86
C PHE A 27 1.49 9.64 2.78
N PRO A 28 1.17 10.24 1.62
CA PRO A 28 2.20 10.67 0.66
C PRO A 28 3.29 11.52 1.31
N ASN A 29 2.92 12.54 2.07
CA ASN A 29 3.91 13.36 2.79
C ASN A 29 4.68 12.55 3.85
N ASP A 30 3.99 11.75 4.65
CA ASP A 30 4.58 10.99 5.76
C ASP A 30 5.59 9.92 5.31
N PHE A 31 5.51 9.46 4.06
CA PHE A 31 6.46 8.49 3.48
C PHE A 31 7.46 9.14 2.51
N SER A 32 7.05 10.18 1.77
CA SER A 32 7.87 10.79 0.73
C SER A 32 8.76 11.93 1.24
N ASP A 33 8.37 12.66 2.30
CA ASP A 33 9.09 13.87 2.74
C ASP A 33 10.52 13.57 3.27
N ARG A 34 10.80 12.34 3.70
CA ARG A 34 12.12 11.94 4.25
C ARG A 34 12.70 10.65 3.69
N GLY A 35 11.88 9.80 3.05
CA GLY A 35 12.29 8.45 2.62
C GLY A 35 12.59 8.32 1.13
N LEU A 36 12.32 9.35 0.31
CA LEU A 36 12.39 9.25 -1.16
C LEU A 36 11.60 8.05 -1.72
N ILE A 37 10.52 7.69 -1.02
CA ILE A 37 9.62 6.58 -1.37
C ILE A 37 8.55 7.12 -2.31
N GLU A 38 8.33 6.40 -3.40
CA GLU A 38 7.23 6.67 -4.31
C GLU A 38 5.97 5.94 -3.84
N ILE A 39 4.89 6.70 -3.69
CA ILE A 39 3.60 6.15 -3.30
C ILE A 39 2.79 5.86 -4.56
N SER A 40 2.38 4.61 -4.70
CA SER A 40 1.49 4.19 -5.79
C SER A 40 0.13 3.80 -5.21
N GLU A 41 -0.88 4.61 -5.52
CA GLU A 41 -2.23 4.39 -5.05
C GLU A 41 -2.91 3.25 -5.81
N VAL A 42 -3.55 2.35 -5.07
CA VAL A 42 -4.37 1.28 -5.63
C VAL A 42 -5.82 1.51 -5.20
N SER A 43 -6.66 1.94 -6.15
CA SER A 43 -8.08 2.17 -5.88
C SER A 43 -8.75 0.89 -5.39
N SER A 44 -9.42 1.00 -4.24
CA SER A 44 -10.29 -0.02 -3.67
C SER A 44 -11.77 0.30 -3.92
N ILE A 45 -12.10 1.31 -4.74
CA ILE A 45 -13.51 1.64 -5.03
C ILE A 45 -14.02 0.77 -6.18
N LYS A 46 -15.11 0.05 -5.95
CA LYS A 46 -15.82 -0.73 -6.97
C LYS A 46 -17.32 -0.60 -6.73
N ASP A 47 -18.04 -0.12 -7.73
CA ASP A 47 -19.51 0.02 -7.69
C ASP A 47 -20.02 0.80 -6.44
N ASN A 48 -19.30 1.88 -6.08
CA ASN A 48 -19.51 2.71 -4.88
C ASN A 48 -19.24 2.04 -3.53
N GLU A 49 -18.68 0.82 -3.52
CA GLU A 49 -18.22 0.12 -2.33
C GLU A 49 -16.69 0.13 -2.23
N ILE A 50 -16.16 0.01 -1.01
CA ILE A 50 -14.72 -0.09 -0.77
C ILE A 50 -14.36 -1.57 -0.58
N VAL A 51 -13.77 -2.14 -1.63
CA VAL A 51 -13.44 -3.56 -1.75
C VAL A 51 -11.98 -3.71 -2.20
N ILE A 52 -11.23 -4.53 -1.47
CA ILE A 52 -9.86 -4.90 -1.87
C ILE A 52 -9.91 -5.83 -3.09
N CYS A 53 -9.17 -5.48 -4.13
CA CYS A 53 -9.06 -6.28 -5.35
C CYS A 53 -7.59 -6.59 -5.65
N VAL A 54 -7.20 -7.85 -5.45
CA VAL A 54 -5.81 -8.31 -5.67
C VAL A 54 -5.33 -8.04 -7.09
N ASP A 55 -6.20 -8.16 -8.10
CA ASP A 55 -5.85 -7.90 -9.49
C ASP A 55 -5.39 -6.46 -9.74
N ARG A 56 -5.93 -5.49 -8.99
CA ARG A 56 -5.49 -4.08 -9.06
C ARG A 56 -4.09 -3.90 -8.46
N PHE A 57 -3.79 -4.62 -7.37
CA PHE A 57 -2.45 -4.63 -6.78
C PHE A 57 -1.43 -5.31 -7.69
N GLU A 58 -1.79 -6.43 -8.33
CA GLU A 58 -0.94 -7.08 -9.34
C GLU A 58 -0.70 -6.14 -10.52
N ALA A 59 -1.73 -5.46 -11.03
CA ALA A 59 -1.57 -4.49 -12.11
C ALA A 59 -0.63 -3.33 -11.73
N ALA A 60 -0.75 -2.80 -10.51
CA ALA A 60 0.14 -1.76 -10.00
C ALA A 60 1.60 -2.26 -9.88
N LEU A 61 1.80 -3.47 -9.36
CA LEU A 61 3.11 -4.13 -9.28
C LEU A 61 3.74 -4.28 -10.68
N GLN A 62 2.99 -4.76 -11.66
CA GLN A 62 3.49 -4.93 -13.02
C GLN A 62 3.78 -3.60 -13.71
N ASN A 63 2.98 -2.56 -13.43
CA ASN A 63 3.24 -1.22 -13.95
C ASN A 63 4.53 -0.63 -13.39
N ALA A 64 4.76 -0.74 -12.07
CA ALA A 64 6.01 -0.30 -11.44
C ALA A 64 7.24 -1.03 -12.02
N LYS A 65 7.13 -2.35 -12.19
CA LYS A 65 8.20 -3.17 -12.82
C LYS A 65 8.53 -2.72 -14.24
N LYS A 66 7.51 -2.40 -15.06
CA LYS A 66 7.71 -1.88 -16.43
C LYS A 66 8.45 -0.54 -16.45
N GLN A 67 8.32 0.24 -15.38
CA GLN A 67 9.03 1.51 -15.21
C GLN A 67 10.43 1.35 -14.59
N GLY A 68 10.89 0.11 -14.39
CA GLY A 68 12.17 -0.17 -13.75
C GLY A 68 12.20 0.09 -12.25
N LYS A 69 11.02 0.23 -11.61
CA LYS A 69 10.90 0.48 -10.17
C LYS A 69 10.70 -0.81 -9.40
N THR A 70 11.17 -0.83 -8.16
CA THR A 70 11.00 -1.95 -7.24
C THR A 70 9.88 -1.65 -6.26
N VAL A 71 8.84 -2.49 -6.23
CA VAL A 71 7.81 -2.42 -5.18
C VAL A 71 8.30 -3.22 -3.99
N ARG A 72 8.48 -2.57 -2.84
CA ARG A 72 8.98 -3.22 -1.61
C ARG A 72 7.88 -3.75 -0.72
N ALA A 73 6.77 -3.04 -0.64
CA ALA A 73 5.73 -3.32 0.32
C ALA A 73 4.34 -2.89 -0.15
N ILE A 74 3.34 -3.39 0.59
CA ILE A 74 2.02 -2.80 0.62
C ILE A 74 1.73 -2.18 1.99
N LEU A 75 0.92 -1.13 1.99
CA LEU A 75 0.32 -0.54 3.17
C LEU A 75 -1.20 -0.71 3.12
N ILE A 76 -1.74 -1.42 4.12
CA ILE A 76 -3.17 -1.60 4.34
C ILE A 76 -3.62 -0.74 5.52
N VAL A 77 -4.58 0.16 5.29
CA VAL A 77 -5.17 1.02 6.31
C VAL A 77 -6.41 0.34 6.89
N ASN A 78 -6.34 -0.16 8.12
CA ASN A 78 -7.44 -0.88 8.78
C ASN A 78 -7.37 -0.66 10.31
N PRO A 79 -8.26 0.14 10.94
CA PRO A 79 -9.51 0.69 10.39
C PRO A 79 -9.31 1.69 9.25
N ARG A 80 -10.27 1.74 8.32
CA ARG A 80 -10.24 2.56 7.11
C ARG A 80 -10.48 4.02 7.46
N ASN A 81 -9.60 4.89 6.98
CA ASN A 81 -9.73 6.34 7.06
C ASN A 81 -9.83 6.85 5.61
N PRO A 82 -10.90 7.54 5.20
CA PRO A 82 -11.71 8.46 6.01
C PRO A 82 -13.09 7.97 6.49
N ASP A 83 -13.55 6.80 6.09
CA ASP A 83 -14.95 6.38 6.29
C ASP A 83 -15.20 5.58 7.57
N ALA A 84 -14.18 5.39 8.41
CA ALA A 84 -14.24 4.65 9.68
C ALA A 84 -14.71 3.19 9.55
N GLY A 85 -14.63 2.61 8.36
CA GLY A 85 -14.90 1.20 8.12
C GLY A 85 -13.75 0.29 8.59
N TYR A 86 -13.90 -1.01 8.39
CA TYR A 86 -12.81 -1.97 8.58
C TYR A 86 -12.87 -3.01 7.46
N PHE A 87 -11.74 -3.66 7.21
CA PHE A 87 -11.69 -4.91 6.44
C PHE A 87 -11.63 -6.08 7.40
N THR A 88 -12.43 -7.09 7.14
CA THR A 88 -12.38 -8.40 7.81
C THR A 88 -11.12 -9.16 7.37
N LEU A 89 -10.73 -10.16 8.16
CA LEU A 89 -9.63 -11.04 7.78
C LEU A 89 -9.90 -11.77 6.46
N GLU A 90 -11.16 -12.16 6.20
CA GLU A 90 -11.56 -12.86 4.98
C GLU A 90 -11.34 -11.97 3.74
N GLU A 91 -11.65 -10.68 3.84
CA GLU A 91 -11.41 -9.71 2.77
C GLU A 91 -9.92 -9.44 2.54
N LEU A 92 -9.11 -9.39 3.61
CA LEU A 92 -7.68 -9.11 3.52
C LEU A 92 -6.83 -10.31 3.13
N LYS A 93 -7.25 -11.52 3.48
CA LYS A 93 -6.45 -12.74 3.34
C LYS A 93 -5.90 -12.94 1.91
N PRO A 94 -6.69 -12.78 0.84
CA PRO A 94 -6.18 -12.92 -0.52
C PRO A 94 -5.04 -11.93 -0.84
N LEU A 95 -5.17 -10.68 -0.37
CA LEU A 95 -4.14 -9.65 -0.57
C LEU A 95 -2.88 -9.94 0.24
N ILE A 96 -3.03 -10.40 1.48
CA ILE A 96 -1.90 -10.79 2.34
C ILE A 96 -1.15 -11.97 1.72
N ASP A 97 -1.86 -13.02 1.32
CA ASP A 97 -1.27 -14.21 0.69
C ASP A 97 -0.56 -13.86 -0.62
N TRP A 98 -1.10 -12.89 -1.38
CA TRP A 98 -0.45 -12.35 -2.56
C TRP A 98 0.83 -11.59 -2.22
N ALA A 99 0.78 -10.69 -1.24
CA ALA A 99 1.91 -9.85 -0.85
C ALA A 99 3.07 -10.69 -0.30
N VAL A 100 2.81 -11.70 0.54
CA VAL A 100 3.83 -12.63 1.05
C VAL A 100 4.56 -13.36 -0.09
N LYS A 101 3.88 -13.66 -1.19
CA LYS A 101 4.48 -14.36 -2.34
C LYS A 101 5.29 -13.45 -3.26
N LYS A 102 5.04 -12.13 -3.23
CA LYS A 102 5.51 -11.19 -4.26
C LYS A 102 6.41 -10.09 -3.73
N LEU A 103 6.29 -9.75 -2.45
CA LEU A 103 6.88 -8.56 -1.82
C LEU A 103 7.69 -8.95 -0.58
N GLY A 104 8.52 -8.02 -0.12
CA GLY A 104 9.34 -8.22 1.09
C GLY A 104 8.61 -7.91 2.39
N PHE A 105 7.70 -6.93 2.37
CA PHE A 105 7.08 -6.40 3.59
C PHE A 105 5.59 -6.09 3.43
N ILE A 106 4.85 -6.20 4.54
CA ILE A 106 3.45 -5.82 4.66
C ILE A 106 3.34 -4.91 5.88
N PHE A 107 2.85 -3.68 5.69
CA PHE A 107 2.52 -2.78 6.78
C PHE A 107 1.01 -2.68 6.93
N SER A 108 0.56 -2.60 8.18
CA SER A 108 -0.81 -2.20 8.51
C SER A 108 -0.77 -1.15 9.60
N PHE A 109 -1.46 -0.04 9.38
CA PHE A 109 -1.74 0.95 10.43
C PHE A 109 -3.05 0.57 11.09
N LEU A 110 -2.98 0.29 12.40
CA LEU A 110 -4.10 0.17 13.34
C LEU A 110 -4.46 1.55 13.91
#